data_AF-A0A5H2YUJ6-F1
#
_entry.id   AF-A0A5H2YUJ6-F1
#
_cell.length_a   1.000
_cell.length_b   1.000
_cell.length_c   1.000
_cell.angle_alpha   90.00
_cell.angle_beta   90.00
_cell.angle_gamma   90.00
#
_symmetry.space_group_name_H-M   'P 1'
#
loop_
_entity.id
_entity.type
_entity.pdbx_description
1 polymer ?
#
loop_
_entity_poly.entity_id
_entity_poly.type
_entity_poly.pdbx_seq_one_letter_code
_entity_poly.pdbx_strand_id
1 'polypeptide(L)'
;MTPNWQPIEALPLIAGMLDDQLHSLHTQVGNLEQCRHRPWVLDGETVNRLQAVFGEQMDSLPVFREQLARWLELPLDEHQRQEINRLNAVLDQMKAAIERILSLAGNIR
;
A
#
# COMPACT_ATOMS: atom_id res chain seq x y z
N MET A 1 -16.53 -3.16 -12.95
CA MET A 1 -15.59 -2.78 -14.02
C MET A 1 -14.36 -3.66 -13.87
N THR A 2 -13.79 -4.18 -14.96
CA THR A 2 -12.54 -4.94 -14.90
C THR A 2 -11.36 -3.97 -14.86
N PRO A 3 -10.33 -4.20 -14.01
CA PRO A 3 -9.12 -3.40 -14.03
C PRO A 3 -8.47 -3.37 -15.41
N ASN A 4 -7.84 -2.25 -15.77
CA ASN A 4 -7.03 -2.16 -16.98
C ASN A 4 -5.65 -2.77 -16.73
N TRP A 5 -5.44 -4.00 -17.19
CA TRP A 5 -4.18 -4.73 -16.99
C TRP A 5 -3.05 -4.11 -17.81
N GLN A 6 -1.89 -3.98 -17.18
CA GLN A 6 -0.70 -3.34 -17.73
C GLN A 6 0.24 -4.37 -18.37
N PRO A 7 0.96 -3.99 -19.44
CA PRO A 7 1.96 -4.85 -20.05
C PRO A 7 3.25 -4.87 -19.21
N ILE A 8 4.13 -5.86 -19.38
CA ILE A 8 5.32 -6.06 -18.53
C ILE A 8 6.31 -4.88 -18.58
N GLU A 9 6.29 -4.12 -19.66
CA GLU A 9 7.07 -2.90 -19.85
C GLU A 9 6.72 -1.81 -18.82
N ALA A 10 5.55 -1.88 -18.19
CA ALA A 10 5.16 -1.01 -17.10
C ALA A 10 5.76 -1.40 -15.74
N LEU A 11 6.45 -2.55 -15.63
CA LEU A 11 7.03 -3.03 -14.36
C LEU A 11 7.89 -1.97 -13.64
N PRO A 12 8.83 -1.25 -14.29
CA PRO A 12 9.64 -0.25 -13.59
C PRO A 12 8.81 0.93 -13.05
N LEU A 13 7.77 1.33 -13.78
CA LEU A 13 6.88 2.43 -13.36
C LEU A 13 6.05 2.01 -12.15
N ILE A 14 5.44 0.82 -12.19
CA ILE A 14 4.65 0.29 -11.08
C ILE A 14 5.55 0.04 -9.87
N ALA A 15 6.78 -0.44 -10.07
CA ALA A 15 7.74 -0.66 -9.00
C ALA A 15 8.05 0.63 -8.23
N GLY A 16 8.45 1.69 -8.94
CA GLY A 16 8.73 2.98 -8.32
C GLY A 16 7.52 3.57 -7.60
N MET A 17 6.34 3.48 -8.21
CA MET A 17 5.09 3.93 -7.58
C MET A 17 4.78 3.19 -6.28
N LEU A 18 4.93 1.87 -6.24
CA LEU A 18 4.68 1.07 -5.03
C LEU A 18 5.72 1.34 -3.95
N ASP A 19 6.98 1.57 -4.31
CA ASP A 19 8.03 1.93 -3.36
C ASP A 19 7.78 3.31 -2.73
N ASP A 20 7.41 4.31 -3.53
CA ASP A 20 7.05 5.65 -3.06
C ASP A 20 5.81 5.61 -2.15
N GLN A 21 4.83 4.77 -2.50
CA GLN A 21 3.64 4.59 -1.68
C GLN A 21 3.96 3.89 -0.36
N LEU A 22 4.82 2.87 -0.37
CA LEU A 22 5.28 2.21 0.87
C LEU A 22 6.04 3.19 1.78
N HIS A 23 6.92 4.02 1.22
CA HIS A 23 7.62 5.06 1.98
C HIS A 23 6.63 6.06 2.61
N SER A 24 5.62 6.49 1.86
CA SER A 24 4.57 7.39 2.33
C SER A 24 3.75 6.76 3.47
N LEU A 25 3.41 5.47 3.36
CA LEU A 25 2.70 4.73 4.39
C LEU A 25 3.52 4.63 5.69
N HIS A 26 4.81 4.33 5.60
CA HIS A 26 5.69 4.30 6.78
C HIS A 26 5.81 5.67 7.44
N THR A 27 5.89 6.75 6.65
CA THR A 27 5.88 8.12 7.17
C THR A 27 4.58 8.40 7.93
N GLN A 28 3.43 8.00 7.37
CA GLN A 28 2.14 8.18 8.02
C GLN A 28 2.02 7.38 9.33
N VAL A 29 2.51 6.13 9.37
CA VAL A 29 2.60 5.34 10.61
C VAL A 29 3.42 6.08 11.66
N GLY A 30 4.61 6.59 11.28
CA GLY A 30 5.48 7.34 12.20
C GLY A 30 4.84 8.60 12.76
N ASN A 31 4.09 9.34 11.94
CA ASN A 31 3.34 10.52 12.38
C ASN A 31 2.23 10.15 13.38
N LEU A 32 1.47 9.09 13.11
CA LEU A 32 0.39 8.65 14.00
C LEU A 32 0.90 8.06 15.32
N GLU A 33 2.02 7.34 15.31
CA GLU A 33 2.68 6.86 16.53
C GLU A 33 3.06 8.03 17.46
N GLN A 34 3.54 9.16 16.91
CA GLN A 34 3.85 10.36 17.69
C GLN A 34 2.59 11.00 18.29
N CYS A 35 1.49 11.01 17.53
CA CYS A 35 0.19 11.51 18.00
C CYS A 35 -0.45 10.61 19.07
N ARG A 36 -0.08 9.33 19.17
CA ARG A 36 -0.64 8.38 20.17
C ARG A 36 -0.51 8.88 21.60
N HIS A 37 0.53 9.65 21.91
CA HIS A 37 0.76 10.21 23.25
C HIS A 37 0.01 11.53 23.50
N ARG A 38 -0.76 12.03 22.51
CA ARG A 38 -1.57 13.25 22.56
C ARG A 38 -2.91 13.02 21.83
N PRO A 39 -3.83 12.24 22.41
CA PRO A 39 -5.03 11.76 21.72
C PRO A 39 -5.96 12.89 21.22
N TRP A 40 -5.91 14.08 21.84
CA TRP A 40 -6.68 15.26 21.42
C TRP A 40 -6.18 15.94 20.14
N VAL A 41 -5.09 15.45 19.52
CA VAL A 41 -4.50 16.04 18.30
C VAL A 41 -5.25 15.62 17.02
N LEU A 42 -5.95 14.48 17.02
CA LEU A 42 -6.77 14.07 15.89
C LEU A 42 -8.24 14.31 16.22
N ASP A 43 -8.90 15.13 15.41
CA ASP A 43 -10.36 15.24 15.45
C ASP A 43 -11.03 14.06 14.74
N GLY A 44 -12.33 13.87 15.02
CA GLY A 44 -13.11 12.79 14.41
C GLY A 44 -13.20 12.89 12.88
N GLU A 45 -13.11 14.10 12.33
CA GLU A 45 -13.07 14.30 10.87
C GLU A 45 -11.79 13.73 10.26
N THR A 46 -10.64 13.98 10.89
CA THR A 46 -9.36 13.43 10.48
C THR A 46 -9.36 11.90 10.57
N VAL A 47 -9.92 11.32 11.63
CA VAL A 47 -10.06 9.85 11.76
C VAL A 47 -10.91 9.27 10.64
N ASN A 48 -12.07 9.87 10.33
CA ASN A 48 -12.95 9.41 9.25
C ASN A 48 -12.26 9.50 7.88
N ARG A 49 -11.51 10.58 7.63
CA ARG A 49 -10.74 10.74 6.38
C ARG A 49 -9.65 9.67 6.26
N LEU A 50 -8.92 9.39 7.34
CA LEU A 50 -7.92 8.32 7.35
C LEU A 50 -8.57 6.97 7.04
N GLN A 51 -9.72 6.67 7.65
CA GLN A 51 -10.44 5.42 7.37
C GLN A 51 -10.89 5.30 5.92
N ALA A 52 -11.44 6.37 5.33
CA ALA A 52 -11.84 6.36 3.92
C ALA A 52 -10.65 6.15 2.99
N VAL A 53 -9.61 6.98 3.10
CA VAL A 53 -8.44 6.94 2.22
C VAL A 53 -7.69 5.61 2.32
N PHE A 54 -7.45 5.14 3.54
CA PHE A 54 -6.67 3.91 3.75
C PHE A 54 -7.51 2.65 3.55
N GLY A 55 -8.83 2.72 3.70
CA GLY A 55 -9.75 1.68 3.25
C GLY A 55 -9.70 1.49 1.73
N GLU A 56 -9.82 2.57 0.97
CA GLU A 56 -9.70 2.53 -0.50
C GLU A 56 -8.33 2.00 -0.96
N GLN A 57 -7.24 2.39 -0.28
CA GLN A 57 -5.91 1.85 -0.60
C GLN A 57 -5.84 0.34 -0.32
N MET A 58 -6.40 -0.14 0.80
CA MET A 58 -6.48 -1.57 1.09
C MET A 58 -7.23 -2.33 0.00
N ASP A 59 -8.36 -1.80 -0.46
CA ASP A 59 -9.19 -2.41 -1.50
C ASP A 59 -8.52 -2.42 -2.89
N SER A 60 -7.51 -1.57 -3.09
CA SER A 60 -6.71 -1.55 -4.33
C SER A 60 -5.60 -2.61 -4.37
N LEU A 61 -5.08 -3.06 -3.22
CA LEU A 61 -3.95 -4.00 -3.16
C LEU A 61 -4.20 -5.33 -3.92
N PRO A 62 -5.40 -5.94 -3.88
CA PRO A 62 -5.69 -7.15 -4.65
C PRO A 62 -5.49 -6.97 -6.16
N VAL A 63 -5.81 -5.78 -6.70
CA VAL A 63 -5.64 -5.49 -8.13
C VAL A 63 -4.16 -5.51 -8.52
N PHE A 64 -3.29 -4.90 -7.70
CA PHE A 64 -1.85 -4.96 -7.91
C PHE A 64 -1.32 -6.39 -7.77
N ARG A 65 -1.79 -7.14 -6.77
CA ARG A 65 -1.37 -8.55 -6.60
C ARG A 65 -1.75 -9.40 -7.82
N GLU A 66 -2.94 -9.20 -8.36
CA GLU A 66 -3.40 -9.92 -9.55
C GLU A 66 -2.61 -9.50 -10.80
N GLN A 67 -2.27 -8.22 -10.95
CA GLN A 67 -1.38 -7.73 -12.00
C GLN A 67 -0.01 -8.41 -11.95
N LEU A 68 0.60 -8.51 -10.76
CA LEU A 68 1.89 -9.18 -10.55
C LEU A 68 1.80 -10.68 -10.85
N ALA A 69 0.71 -11.33 -10.44
CA ALA A 69 0.47 -12.75 -10.72
C ALA A 69 0.38 -13.02 -12.24
N ARG A 70 -0.33 -12.15 -12.99
CA ARG A 70 -0.39 -12.25 -14.46
C ARG A 70 0.97 -12.12 -15.12
N TRP A 71 1.83 -11.23 -14.63
CA TRP A 71 3.17 -11.09 -15.18
C TRP A 71 4.05 -12.32 -14.95
N LEU A 72 3.88 -13.04 -13.83
CA LEU A 72 4.62 -14.28 -13.57
C LEU A 72 4.29 -15.42 -14.56
N GLU A 73 3.18 -15.33 -15.30
CA GLU A 73 2.82 -16.28 -16.35
C GLU A 73 3.49 -15.98 -17.70
N LEU A 74 4.17 -14.84 -17.83
CA LEU A 74 4.87 -14.43 -19.05
C LEU A 74 6.29 -15.04 -19.13
N PRO A 75 6.90 -15.07 -20.33
CA PRO A 75 8.32 -15.39 -20.47
C PRO A 75 9.19 -14.23 -19.93
N LEU A 76 9.48 -14.28 -18.64
CA LEU A 76 10.28 -13.28 -17.93
C LEU A 76 11.76 -13.63 -17.91
N ASP A 77 12.61 -12.60 -17.91
CA ASP A 77 13.99 -12.75 -17.47
C ASP A 77 14.11 -12.85 -15.93
N GLU A 78 15.29 -13.18 -15.45
CA GLU A 78 15.54 -13.37 -14.02
C GLU A 78 15.36 -12.07 -13.22
N HIS A 79 15.73 -10.91 -13.79
CA HIS A 79 15.59 -9.62 -13.12
C HIS A 79 14.11 -9.24 -12.95
N GLN A 80 13.30 -9.39 -13.99
CA GLN A 80 11.86 -9.16 -13.95
C GLN A 80 11.18 -10.07 -12.92
N ARG A 81 11.57 -11.36 -12.88
CA ARG A 81 11.03 -12.33 -11.92
C ARG A 81 11.37 -11.95 -10.47
N GLN A 82 12.63 -11.58 -10.22
CA GLN A 82 13.06 -11.11 -8.90
C GLN A 82 12.33 -9.84 -8.48
N GLU A 83 12.16 -8.89 -9.41
CA GLU A 83 11.48 -7.65 -9.11
C GLU A 83 9.99 -7.87 -8.80
N ILE A 84 9.30 -8.75 -9.53
CA ILE A 84 7.90 -9.08 -9.22
C ILE A 84 7.79 -9.77 -7.84
N ASN A 85 8.73 -10.63 -7.48
CA ASN A 85 8.76 -11.25 -6.14
C ASN A 85 8.99 -10.20 -5.04
N ARG A 86 9.90 -9.24 -5.27
CA ARG A 86 10.13 -8.11 -4.37
C ARG A 86 8.86 -7.27 -4.22
N LEU A 87 8.16 -6.97 -5.31
CA LEU A 87 6.92 -6.20 -5.27
C LEU A 87 5.79 -6.91 -4.52
N ASN A 88 5.71 -8.24 -4.57
CA ASN A 88 4.77 -8.98 -3.72
C ASN A 88 5.05 -8.74 -2.23
N ALA A 89 6.33 -8.74 -1.81
CA ALA A 89 6.71 -8.41 -0.45
C ALA A 89 6.47 -6.93 -0.10
N VAL A 90 6.55 -6.02 -1.07
CA VAL A 90 6.15 -4.61 -0.90
C VAL A 90 4.64 -4.52 -0.63
N LEU A 91 3.80 -5.21 -1.40
CA LEU A 91 2.35 -5.22 -1.17
C LEU A 91 1.97 -5.79 0.21
N ASP A 92 2.68 -6.81 0.70
CA ASP A 92 2.50 -7.34 2.05
C ASP A 92 2.84 -6.28 3.13
N GLN A 93 3.93 -5.54 2.95
CA GLN A 93 4.32 -4.46 3.85
C GLN A 93 3.32 -3.29 3.81
N MET A 94 2.82 -2.93 2.62
CA MET A 94 1.80 -1.89 2.47
C MET A 94 0.52 -2.28 3.21
N LYS A 95 0.07 -3.53 3.07
CA LYS A 95 -1.09 -4.07 3.82
C LYS A 95 -0.90 -3.91 5.32
N ALA A 96 0.24 -4.35 5.85
CA ALA A 96 0.55 -4.23 7.28
C ALA A 96 0.61 -2.78 7.75
N ALA A 97 1.20 -1.88 6.96
CA ALA A 97 1.28 -0.46 7.29
C ALA A 97 -0.11 0.20 7.30
N ILE A 98 -0.97 -0.11 6.34
CA ILE A 98 -2.35 0.37 6.29
C ILE A 98 -3.16 -0.13 7.50
N GLU A 99 -3.07 -1.42 7.82
CA GLU A 99 -3.72 -1.99 9.02
C GLU A 99 -3.25 -1.29 10.30
N ARG A 100 -1.95 -0.96 10.39
CA ARG A 100 -1.39 -0.20 11.51
C ARG A 100 -1.96 1.22 11.57
N ILE A 101 -2.06 1.92 10.44
CA ILE A 101 -2.65 3.27 10.37
C ILE A 101 -4.11 3.25 10.85
N LEU A 102 -4.91 2.33 10.34
CA LEU A 102 -6.33 2.20 10.71
C LEU A 102 -6.49 1.86 12.20
N SER A 103 -5.64 0.97 12.73
CA SER A 103 -5.63 0.64 14.16
C SER A 103 -5.23 1.84 15.03
N LEU A 104 -4.20 2.59 14.65
CA LEU A 104 -3.78 3.79 15.38
C LEU A 104 -4.88 4.85 15.37
N ALA A 105 -5.51 5.09 14.21
CA ALA A 105 -6.61 6.05 14.09
C ALA A 105 -7.84 5.63 14.92
N GLY A 106 -8.17 4.33 14.98
CA GLY A 106 -9.31 3.82 15.74
C GLY A 106 -9.11 3.78 17.26
N ASN A 107 -7.86 3.72 17.73
CA ASN A 107 -7.52 3.72 19.16
C ASN A 107 -7.35 5.13 19.76
N ILE A 108 -7.33 6.17 18.92
CA ILE A 108 -7.29 7.56 19.35
C ILE A 108 -8.75 7.99 19.58
N ARG A 109 -9.22 7.87 20.83
CA ARG A 109 -10.58 8.22 21.24
C ARG A 109 -10.59 8.93 22.58
#